data_AF-A0A5M6IZZ8-F1
#
_entry.id   AF-A0A5M6IZZ8-F1
#
_cell.length_a   1.000
_cell.length_b   1.000
_cell.length_c   1.000
_cell.angle_alpha   90.00
_cell.angle_beta   90.00
_cell.angle_gamma   90.00
#
_symmetry.space_group_name_H-M   'P 1'
#
loop_
_entity.id
_entity.type
_entity.pdbx_description
1 polymer ?
#
loop_
_entity_poly.entity_id
_entity_poly.type
_entity_poly.pdbx_seq_one_letter_code
_entity_poly.pdbx_strand_id
1 'polypeptide(L)'
;MPFDAVGVPAGAGPCPVVPPFLPPVLQAIRDRIARMRRNASNRPEPLATLTILRAARSLIADERDWAQGTYVIGHRRCVIAALEAVGARFGRRSRLDAATALATLARAQGFESIERMNDAVTHADLLASFDAAIARASAALAAEAGLPARSRAGLHAGV
;
A
#
# COMPACT_ATOMS: atom_id res chain seq x y z
N MET A 1 14.78 47.50 -69.32
CA MET A 1 14.65 48.20 -68.02
C MET A 1 13.85 47.31 -67.08
N PRO A 2 14.26 47.21 -65.80
CA PRO A 2 14.26 45.99 -64.98
C PRO A 2 13.15 46.00 -63.91
N PHE A 3 12.93 44.87 -63.22
CA PHE A 3 12.96 44.85 -61.75
C PHE A 3 13.34 43.44 -61.26
N ASP A 4 14.41 43.43 -60.47
CA ASP A 4 14.92 42.32 -59.68
C ASP A 4 13.89 41.81 -58.67
N ALA A 5 13.86 40.49 -58.45
CA ALA A 5 13.44 39.93 -57.18
C ALA A 5 14.38 38.77 -56.82
N VAL A 6 15.33 39.14 -55.99
CA VAL A 6 16.33 38.36 -55.27
C VAL A 6 15.71 37.16 -54.55
N GLY A 7 16.43 36.05 -54.55
CA GLY A 7 16.01 34.77 -53.99
C GLY A 7 15.77 34.75 -52.48
N VAL A 8 14.99 33.75 -52.08
CA VAL A 8 14.86 33.30 -50.69
C VAL A 8 15.64 31.99 -50.57
N PRO A 9 16.77 31.92 -49.85
CA PRO A 9 17.32 30.64 -49.45
C PRO A 9 16.38 30.02 -48.41
N ALA A 10 16.00 28.76 -48.65
CA ALA A 10 15.30 27.90 -47.70
C ALA A 10 16.18 27.71 -46.45
N GLY A 11 16.02 28.61 -45.48
CA GLY A 11 16.71 28.59 -44.22
C GLY A 11 16.02 27.69 -43.19
N ALA A 12 16.85 26.87 -42.55
CA ALA A 12 16.64 26.24 -41.26
C ALA A 12 15.53 25.18 -41.15
N GLY A 13 15.94 23.91 -41.21
CA GLY A 13 15.18 22.82 -40.62
C GLY A 13 14.88 23.07 -39.13
N PRO A 14 13.84 22.42 -38.58
CA PRO A 14 13.42 22.67 -37.20
C PRO A 14 14.58 22.40 -36.24
N CYS A 15 14.93 23.40 -35.44
CA CYS A 15 15.85 23.24 -34.32
C CYS A 15 15.42 22.02 -33.48
N PRO A 16 16.34 21.16 -33.01
CA PRO A 16 16.01 20.19 -32.00
C PRO A 16 15.51 20.96 -30.77
N VAL A 17 14.25 20.75 -30.39
CA VAL A 17 13.70 21.24 -29.13
C VAL A 17 14.43 20.51 -28.02
N VAL A 18 15.56 21.07 -27.57
CA VAL A 18 16.21 20.65 -26.33
C VAL A 18 15.20 20.93 -25.22
N PRO A 19 14.76 19.94 -24.42
CA PRO A 19 13.86 20.21 -23.31
C PRO A 19 14.52 21.25 -22.39
N PRO A 20 13.77 22.21 -21.83
CA PRO A 20 14.36 23.23 -20.99
C PRO A 20 15.01 22.54 -19.78
N PHE A 21 16.34 22.55 -19.74
CA PHE A 21 17.08 22.20 -18.54
C PHE A 21 16.61 23.16 -17.45
N LEU A 22 15.98 22.61 -16.40
CA LEU A 22 15.63 23.41 -15.23
C LEU A 22 16.93 24.04 -14.71
N PRO A 23 16.95 25.35 -14.41
CA PRO A 23 18.11 25.96 -13.78
C PRO A 23 18.44 25.21 -12.47
N PRO A 24 19.73 25.10 -12.09
CA PRO A 24 20.17 24.22 -10.99
C PRO A 24 19.41 24.41 -9.68
N VAL A 25 19.00 25.65 -9.37
CA VAL A 25 18.20 25.99 -8.18
C VAL A 25 16.82 25.34 -8.22
N LEU A 26 16.12 25.37 -9.37
CA LEU A 26 14.82 24.72 -9.52
C LEU A 26 14.93 23.20 -9.50
N GLN A 27 16.02 22.64 -10.07
CA GLN A 27 16.31 21.21 -9.97
C GLN A 27 16.53 20.79 -8.51
N ALA A 28 17.32 21.55 -7.74
CA ALA A 28 17.57 21.29 -6.32
C ALA A 28 16.28 21.38 -5.48
N ILE A 29 15.40 22.34 -5.77
CA ILE A 29 14.08 22.47 -5.13
C ILE A 29 13.21 21.25 -5.46
N ARG A 30 13.11 20.85 -6.73
CA ARG A 30 12.38 19.65 -7.15
C ARG A 30 12.88 18.40 -6.44
N ASP A 31 14.20 18.20 -6.38
CA ASP A 31 14.79 17.04 -5.72
C ASP A 31 14.57 17.05 -4.21
N ARG A 32 14.59 18.23 -3.58
CA ARG A 32 14.24 18.39 -2.17
C ARG A 32 12.78 18.04 -1.91
N ILE A 33 11.86 18.53 -2.72
CA ILE A 33 10.43 18.19 -2.63
C ILE A 33 10.23 16.68 -2.84
N ALA A 34 10.90 16.07 -3.82
CA ALA A 34 10.84 14.64 -4.08
C ALA A 34 11.39 13.82 -2.90
N ARG A 35 12.50 14.25 -2.28
CA ARG A 35 13.04 13.64 -1.04
C ARG A 35 12.07 13.76 0.13
N MET A 36 11.49 14.94 0.34
CA MET A 36 10.51 15.16 1.41
C MET A 36 9.28 14.28 1.23
N ARG A 37 8.76 14.17 0.00
CA ARG A 37 7.66 13.24 -0.33
C ARG A 37 8.04 11.79 -0.04
N ARG A 38 9.22 11.34 -0.46
CA ARG A 38 9.72 9.99 -0.15
C ARG A 38 9.83 9.72 1.34
N ASN A 39 10.35 10.68 2.10
CA ASN A 39 10.47 10.58 3.56
C ASN A 39 9.11 10.55 4.25
N ALA A 40 8.15 11.37 3.80
CA ALA A 40 6.78 11.35 4.30
C ALA A 40 6.10 9.99 4.02
N SER A 41 6.25 9.45 2.81
CA SER A 41 5.74 8.11 2.45
C SER A 41 6.46 6.94 3.13
N ASN A 42 7.60 7.20 3.79
CA ASN A 42 8.36 6.23 4.57
C ASN A 42 8.00 6.27 6.06
N ARG A 43 7.23 7.24 6.54
CA ARG A 43 6.71 7.19 7.91
C ARG A 43 5.68 6.07 7.99
N PRO A 44 5.73 5.23 9.04
CA PRO A 44 4.64 4.31 9.30
C PRO A 44 3.37 5.13 9.52
N GLU A 45 2.33 4.80 8.79
CA GLU A 45 1.00 5.41 8.94
C GLU A 45 0.07 4.32 9.49
N PRO A 46 -0.14 4.25 10.82
CA PRO A 46 -0.88 3.15 11.44
C PRO A 46 -2.31 3.03 10.92
N LEU A 47 -2.94 4.16 10.57
CA LEU A 47 -4.23 4.20 9.88
C LEU A 47 -4.19 3.53 8.50
N ALA A 48 -3.15 3.75 7.71
CA ALA A 48 -2.97 3.08 6.43
C ALA A 48 -2.77 1.57 6.61
N THR A 49 -1.96 1.15 7.58
CA THR A 49 -1.77 -0.27 7.93
C THR A 49 -3.10 -0.95 8.27
N LEU A 50 -3.90 -0.32 9.13
CA LEU A 50 -5.23 -0.81 9.50
C LEU A 50 -6.18 -0.87 8.30
N THR A 51 -6.14 0.15 7.44
CA THR A 51 -6.95 0.22 6.22
C THR A 51 -6.58 -0.89 5.25
N ILE A 52 -5.29 -1.15 5.05
CA ILE A 52 -4.79 -2.23 4.19
C ILE A 52 -5.31 -3.58 4.69
N LEU A 53 -5.17 -3.86 5.99
CA LEU A 53 -5.63 -5.13 6.57
C LEU A 53 -7.14 -5.34 6.38
N ARG A 54 -7.96 -4.31 6.67
CA ARG A 54 -9.43 -4.38 6.53
C ARG A 54 -9.87 -4.60 5.08
N ALA A 55 -9.28 -3.83 4.15
CA ALA A 55 -9.63 -3.94 2.74
C ALA A 55 -9.13 -5.26 2.15
N ALA A 56 -7.93 -5.74 2.52
CA ALA A 56 -7.42 -7.03 2.07
C ALA A 56 -8.29 -8.19 2.60
N ARG A 57 -8.68 -8.17 3.88
CA ARG A 57 -9.67 -9.10 4.45
C ARG A 57 -10.97 -9.11 3.66
N SER A 58 -11.46 -7.92 3.29
CA SER A 58 -12.70 -7.79 2.52
C SER A 58 -12.59 -8.36 1.11
N LEU A 59 -11.42 -8.25 0.45
CA LEU A 59 -11.19 -8.82 -0.89
C LEU A 59 -11.20 -10.35 -0.93
N ILE A 60 -10.95 -11.00 0.21
CA ILE A 60 -10.96 -12.46 0.34
C ILE A 60 -12.04 -12.93 1.31
N ALA A 61 -13.03 -12.08 1.65
CA ALA A 61 -14.06 -12.42 2.62
C ALA A 61 -15.02 -13.50 2.09
N ASP A 62 -15.20 -13.55 0.77
CA ASP A 62 -15.87 -14.65 0.09
C ASP A 62 -14.84 -15.72 -0.24
N GLU A 63 -15.11 -16.97 0.14
CA GLU A 63 -14.23 -18.11 -0.13
C GLU A 63 -13.99 -18.29 -1.65
N ARG A 64 -14.95 -17.89 -2.48
CA ARG A 64 -14.85 -17.93 -3.94
C ARG A 64 -13.80 -16.98 -4.50
N ASP A 65 -13.47 -15.91 -3.77
CA ASP A 65 -12.46 -14.92 -4.15
C ASP A 65 -11.08 -15.23 -3.53
N TRP A 66 -11.00 -16.25 -2.68
CA TRP A 66 -9.76 -16.70 -2.07
C TRP A 66 -9.13 -17.86 -2.86
N ALA A 67 -7.79 -17.89 -2.88
CA ALA A 67 -7.03 -19.01 -3.43
C ALA A 67 -5.83 -19.35 -2.54
N GLN A 68 -5.53 -20.64 -2.47
CA GLN A 68 -4.27 -21.15 -1.93
C GLN A 68 -3.15 -21.02 -2.97
N GLY A 69 -1.91 -21.06 -2.49
CA GLY A 69 -0.67 -20.86 -3.22
C GLY A 69 -0.25 -19.39 -3.32
N THR A 70 0.68 -19.13 -4.22
CA THR A 70 1.33 -17.82 -4.39
C THR A 70 0.86 -17.12 -5.67
N TYR A 71 -0.45 -17.12 -5.95
CA TYR A 71 -0.97 -16.68 -7.25
C TYR A 71 -2.26 -15.86 -7.16
N VAL A 72 -2.46 -15.02 -8.18
CA VAL A 72 -3.76 -14.50 -8.59
C VAL A 72 -4.28 -15.41 -9.70
N ILE A 73 -5.46 -16.01 -9.52
CA ILE A 73 -6.06 -16.92 -10.50
C ILE A 73 -7.42 -16.34 -10.90
N GLY A 74 -7.46 -15.66 -12.05
CA GLY A 74 -8.65 -14.91 -12.48
C GLY A 74 -9.00 -13.81 -11.47
N HIS A 75 -10.18 -13.92 -10.84
CA HIS A 75 -10.62 -13.00 -9.79
C HIS A 75 -10.18 -13.43 -8.38
N ARG A 76 -9.64 -14.63 -8.22
CA ARG A 76 -9.23 -15.19 -6.93
C ARG A 76 -7.85 -14.70 -6.51
N ARG A 77 -7.64 -14.49 -5.22
CA ARG A 77 -6.41 -13.94 -4.66
C ARG A 77 -5.95 -14.75 -3.46
N CYS A 78 -4.65 -15.03 -3.40
CA CYS A 78 -4.02 -15.40 -2.14
C CYS A 78 -3.86 -14.17 -1.23
N VAL A 79 -3.50 -14.43 0.03
CA VAL A 79 -3.34 -13.38 1.05
C VAL A 79 -2.36 -12.29 0.64
N ILE A 80 -1.19 -12.68 0.11
CA ILE A 80 -0.17 -11.73 -0.35
C ILE A 80 -0.71 -10.87 -1.48
N ALA A 81 -1.35 -11.48 -2.48
CA ALA A 81 -1.94 -10.75 -3.60
C ALA A 81 -3.03 -9.78 -3.14
N ALA A 82 -3.83 -10.14 -2.13
CA ALA A 82 -4.84 -9.24 -1.55
C ALA A 82 -4.19 -8.03 -0.85
N LEU A 83 -3.15 -8.27 -0.05
CA LEU A 83 -2.37 -7.21 0.62
C LEU A 83 -1.68 -6.29 -0.39
N GLU A 84 -1.10 -6.85 -1.46
CA GLU A 84 -0.45 -6.08 -2.51
C GLU A 84 -1.44 -5.25 -3.32
N ALA A 85 -2.58 -5.84 -3.72
CA ALA A 85 -3.61 -5.16 -4.51
C ALA A 85 -4.14 -3.91 -3.80
N VAL A 86 -4.40 -4.02 -2.49
CA VAL A 86 -4.81 -2.87 -1.67
C VAL A 86 -3.64 -1.94 -1.40
N GLY A 87 -2.52 -2.52 -0.99
CA GLY A 87 -1.32 -1.82 -0.57
C GLY A 87 -0.67 -0.97 -1.66
N ALA A 88 -0.87 -1.29 -2.94
CA ALA A 88 -0.33 -0.55 -4.08
C ALA A 88 -0.68 0.95 -4.04
N ARG A 89 -1.79 1.32 -3.40
CA ARG A 89 -2.27 2.70 -3.23
C ARG A 89 -1.62 3.43 -2.05
N PHE A 90 -0.83 2.73 -1.25
CA PHE A 90 -0.23 3.23 -0.01
C PHE A 90 1.30 3.22 -0.07
N GLY A 91 1.92 3.94 0.87
CA GLY A 91 3.37 3.96 1.05
C GLY A 91 3.94 2.55 1.26
N ARG A 92 5.17 2.33 0.77
CA ARG A 92 5.87 1.04 0.91
C ARG A 92 5.95 0.60 2.37
N ARG A 93 6.13 1.54 3.30
CA ARG A 93 6.22 1.23 4.72
C ARG A 93 4.92 0.66 5.29
N SER A 94 3.78 1.30 5.06
CA SER A 94 2.47 0.82 5.54
C SER A 94 2.10 -0.55 4.95
N ARG A 95 2.50 -0.81 3.70
CA ARG A 95 2.41 -2.15 3.08
C ARG A 95 3.19 -3.21 3.85
N LEU A 96 4.46 -2.92 4.15
CA LEU A 96 5.32 -3.82 4.89
C LEU A 96 4.82 -4.04 6.32
N ASP A 97 4.33 -2.99 6.98
CA ASP A 97 3.79 -3.09 8.34
C ASP A 97 2.52 -3.97 8.36
N ALA A 98 1.63 -3.85 7.36
CA ALA A 98 0.46 -4.71 7.23
C ALA A 98 0.83 -6.19 7.00
N ALA A 99 1.77 -6.47 6.10
CA ALA A 99 2.29 -7.81 5.90
C ALA A 99 2.96 -8.34 7.19
N THR A 100 3.75 -7.51 7.88
CA THR A 100 4.43 -7.88 9.13
C THR A 100 3.44 -8.21 10.24
N ALA A 101 2.29 -7.51 10.32
CA ALA A 101 1.25 -7.81 11.28
C ALA A 101 0.69 -9.24 11.12
N LEU A 102 0.41 -9.65 9.88
CA LEU A 102 -0.02 -11.01 9.56
C LEU A 102 1.10 -12.04 9.72
N ALA A 103 2.32 -11.72 9.30
CA ALA A 103 3.48 -12.62 9.48
C ALA A 103 3.75 -12.93 10.96
N THR A 104 3.56 -11.94 11.84
CA THR A 104 3.66 -12.13 13.29
C THR A 104 2.63 -13.13 13.82
N LEU A 105 1.41 -13.12 13.28
CA LEU A 105 0.37 -14.08 13.66
C LEU A 105 0.64 -15.47 13.07
N ALA A 106 1.05 -15.53 11.80
CA ALA A 106 1.44 -16.78 11.15
C ALA A 106 2.52 -17.50 11.99
N ARG A 107 3.56 -16.77 12.42
CA ARG A 107 4.60 -17.31 13.31
C ARG A 107 4.07 -17.74 14.66
N ALA A 108 3.16 -16.98 15.26
CA ALA A 108 2.54 -17.36 16.53
C ALA A 108 1.70 -18.64 16.43
N GLN A 109 1.21 -18.97 15.23
CA GLN A 109 0.49 -20.20 14.92
C GLN A 109 1.42 -21.34 14.44
N GLY A 110 2.74 -21.12 14.41
CA GLY A 110 3.73 -22.13 14.02
C GLY A 110 4.07 -22.15 12.52
N PHE A 111 3.63 -21.18 11.73
CA PHE A 111 3.96 -21.08 10.31
C PHE A 111 5.19 -20.20 10.06
N GLU A 112 6.03 -20.62 9.12
CA GLU A 112 7.27 -19.89 8.75
C GLU A 112 6.98 -18.60 7.96
N SER A 113 5.86 -18.55 7.25
CA SER A 113 5.47 -17.44 6.38
C SER A 113 3.95 -17.32 6.23
N ILE A 114 3.50 -16.18 5.66
CA ILE A 114 2.08 -15.93 5.38
C ILE A 114 1.56 -16.89 4.31
N GLU A 115 2.39 -17.20 3.31
CA GLU A 115 2.09 -18.14 2.24
C GLU A 115 1.87 -19.54 2.79
N ARG A 116 2.76 -20.01 3.68
CA ARG A 116 2.58 -21.30 4.35
C ARG A 116 1.30 -21.36 5.19
N MET A 117 0.99 -20.29 5.91
CA MET A 117 -0.27 -20.17 6.64
C MET A 117 -1.48 -20.23 5.68
N ASN A 118 -1.47 -19.42 4.62
CA ASN A 118 -2.53 -19.37 3.60
C ASN A 118 -2.85 -20.76 3.01
N ASP A 119 -1.82 -21.58 2.80
CA ASP A 119 -1.98 -22.89 2.15
C ASP A 119 -2.39 -23.99 3.13
N ALA A 120 -2.13 -23.80 4.43
CA ALA A 120 -2.34 -24.82 5.45
C ALA A 120 -3.66 -24.66 6.22
N VAL A 121 -4.20 -23.44 6.35
CA VAL A 121 -5.39 -23.17 7.16
C VAL A 121 -6.66 -23.13 6.33
N THR A 122 -7.81 -23.27 6.99
CA THR A 122 -9.11 -23.07 6.34
C THR A 122 -9.35 -21.59 6.02
N HIS A 123 -10.25 -21.30 5.09
CA HIS A 123 -10.66 -19.92 4.78
C HIS A 123 -11.13 -19.15 6.03
N ALA A 124 -11.92 -19.81 6.88
CA ALA A 124 -12.43 -19.22 8.11
C ALA A 124 -11.31 -18.89 9.11
N ASP A 125 -10.33 -19.78 9.28
CA ASP A 125 -9.17 -19.56 10.15
C ASP A 125 -8.27 -18.43 9.62
N LEU A 126 -8.16 -18.32 8.30
CA LEU A 126 -7.45 -17.22 7.67
C LEU A 126 -8.14 -15.88 7.94
N LEU A 127 -9.46 -15.80 7.81
CA LEU A 127 -10.23 -14.59 8.14
C LEU A 127 -10.11 -14.25 9.63
N ALA A 128 -10.14 -15.24 10.52
CA ALA A 128 -9.91 -15.03 11.95
C ALA A 128 -8.51 -14.46 12.23
N SER A 129 -7.50 -14.89 11.47
CA SER A 129 -6.14 -14.35 11.54
C SER A 129 -6.06 -12.89 11.08
N PHE A 130 -6.79 -12.52 10.03
CA PHE A 130 -6.97 -11.11 9.65
C PHE A 130 -7.66 -10.30 10.74
N ASP A 131 -8.75 -10.82 11.32
CA ASP A 131 -9.50 -10.13 12.36
C ASP A 131 -8.64 -9.90 13.61
N ALA A 132 -7.81 -10.88 13.99
CA ALA A 132 -6.81 -10.73 15.03
C ALA A 132 -5.75 -9.66 14.71
N ALA A 133 -5.27 -9.59 13.46
CA ALA A 133 -4.33 -8.55 13.03
C ALA A 133 -4.96 -7.15 13.09
N ILE A 134 -6.19 -7.02 12.62
CA ILE A 134 -6.98 -5.79 12.63
C ILE A 134 -7.21 -5.31 14.07
N ALA A 135 -7.55 -6.22 14.98
CA ALA A 135 -7.76 -5.90 16.39
C ALA A 135 -6.47 -5.37 17.04
N ARG A 136 -5.32 -6.04 16.81
CA ARG A 136 -4.02 -5.60 17.32
C ARG A 136 -3.61 -4.23 16.76
N ALA A 137 -3.76 -4.02 15.44
CA ALA A 137 -3.45 -2.75 14.81
C ALA A 137 -4.37 -1.62 15.32
N SER A 138 -5.66 -1.92 15.54
CA SER A 138 -6.61 -0.94 16.10
C SER A 138 -6.26 -0.57 17.54
N ALA A 139 -5.86 -1.55 18.37
CA ALA A 139 -5.46 -1.31 19.74
C ALA A 139 -4.17 -0.48 19.83
N ALA A 140 -3.18 -0.78 18.98
CA ALA A 140 -1.94 0.00 18.90
C ALA A 140 -2.22 1.46 18.51
N LEU A 141 -3.04 1.68 17.49
CA LEU A 141 -3.46 3.02 17.06
C LEU A 141 -4.19 3.79 18.19
N ALA A 142 -5.07 3.12 18.94
CA ALA A 142 -5.78 3.75 20.06
C ALA A 142 -4.83 4.15 21.19
N ALA A 143 -3.86 3.27 21.51
CA ALA A 143 -2.84 3.54 22.52
C ALA A 143 -1.94 4.74 22.12
N GLU A 144 -1.54 4.82 20.85
CA GLU A 144 -0.77 5.96 20.32
C GLU A 144 -1.56 7.28 20.35
N ALA A 145 -2.87 7.21 20.12
CA ALA A 145 -3.75 8.38 20.18
C ALA A 145 -4.10 8.83 21.61
N GLY A 146 -3.61 8.13 22.65
CA GLY A 146 -3.95 8.40 24.04
C GLY A 146 -5.42 8.14 24.38
N LEU A 147 -6.16 7.43 23.53
CA LEU A 147 -7.51 7.01 23.84
C LEU A 147 -7.47 5.76 24.73
N PRO A 148 -8.08 5.78 25.92
CA PRO A 148 -8.14 4.59 26.75
C PRO A 148 -8.88 3.49 25.98
N ALA A 149 -8.27 2.29 25.95
CA ALA A 149 -8.92 1.10 25.42
C ALA A 149 -10.28 0.96 26.10
N ARG A 150 -11.37 1.04 25.33
CA ARG A 150 -12.73 0.90 25.87
C ARG A 150 -12.84 -0.47 26.53
N SER A 151 -12.74 -0.50 27.85
CA SER A 151 -13.01 -1.68 28.66
C SER A 151 -14.42 -2.15 28.35
N ARG A 152 -14.57 -3.35 27.76
CA ARG A 152 -15.79 -4.15 27.86
C ARG A 152 -15.90 -4.63 29.31
N ALA A 153 -16.32 -3.75 30.20
CA ALA A 153 -17.05 -4.10 31.42
C ALA A 153 -18.48 -3.65 31.11
N GLY A 154 -19.48 -4.49 30.97
CA GLY A 154 -19.80 -5.70 31.71
C GLY A 154 -21.32 -5.68 31.77
N LEU A 155 -21.97 -6.29 30.77
CA LEU A 155 -23.36 -6.72 30.96
C LEU A 155 -23.30 -7.83 32.01
N HIS A 156 -23.65 -7.52 33.25
CA HIS A 156 -24.23 -8.51 34.14
C HIS A 156 -25.32 -7.86 34.98
N ALA A 157 -26.47 -8.52 34.90
CA ALA A 157 -27.73 -8.19 35.50
C ALA A 157 -27.71 -8.22 37.03
N GLY A 158 -28.63 -7.48 37.64
CA GLY A 158 -29.07 -7.63 39.01
C GLY A 158 -30.48 -7.08 39.12
N VAL A 159 -31.43 -7.98 39.37
CA VAL A 159 -32.88 -7.80 39.56
C VAL A 159 -33.18 -6.86 40.71
#